data_AF-A5DM36-F1
#
_entry.id   AF-A5DM36-F1
#
_cell.length_a   1.000
_cell.length_b   1.000
_cell.length_c   1.000
_cell.angle_alpha   90.00
_cell.angle_beta   90.00
_cell.angle_gamma   90.00
#
_symmetry.space_group_name_H-M   'P 1'
#
loop_
_entity.id
_entity.type
_entity.pdbx_description
1 polymer ?
#
loop_
_entity_poly.entity_id
_entity_poly.type
_entity_poly.pdbx_seq_one_letter_code
_entity_poly.pdbx_strand_id
1 'polypeptide(L)'
;MLVSIMEKCADPMTTPAKLEYYNYFLNEALPVESHVGSSLHDVLSHEISSRSLRAKQECIDWLTFTYFYRRIQLNPSFYDVKDTSHLGISEYLSELIENTLNDLAQAQMIELEDEDEEEEEEVISPLNGAMIAAYHNVSYLTMKEFSRLDNKAQNAWYTRGDHLGIRIRIATYS
;
A
#
# COMPACT_ATOMS: atom_id res chain seq x y z
N MET A 1 5.61 5.90 -39.81
CA MET A 1 5.97 4.50 -40.13
C MET A 1 5.32 3.52 -39.16
N LEU A 2 5.40 3.72 -37.83
CA LEU A 2 4.75 2.88 -36.82
C LEU A 2 3.20 2.84 -36.90
N VAL A 3 2.54 3.99 -37.10
CA VAL A 3 1.07 4.08 -37.22
C VAL A 3 0.53 3.25 -38.39
N SER A 4 1.19 3.31 -39.55
CA SER A 4 0.78 2.58 -40.76
C SER A 4 1.00 1.05 -40.65
N ILE A 5 1.89 0.60 -39.77
CA ILE A 5 2.10 -0.83 -39.47
C ILE A 5 1.00 -1.34 -38.53
N MET A 6 0.57 -0.55 -37.54
CA MET A 6 -0.53 -0.93 -36.66
C MET A 6 -1.87 -1.00 -37.39
N GLU A 7 -2.22 -0.02 -38.23
CA GLU A 7 -3.47 -0.06 -38.99
C GLU A 7 -3.59 -1.30 -39.89
N LYS A 8 -2.47 -1.78 -40.45
CA LYS A 8 -2.47 -2.97 -41.32
C LYS A 8 -2.46 -4.31 -40.58
N CYS A 9 -1.98 -4.34 -39.34
CA CYS A 9 -1.83 -5.58 -38.57
C CYS A 9 -2.83 -5.73 -37.40
N ALA A 10 -3.44 -4.63 -36.93
CA ALA A 10 -4.30 -4.61 -35.74
C ALA A 10 -5.79 -4.81 -36.02
N ASP A 11 -6.23 -4.71 -37.28
CA ASP A 11 -7.63 -4.82 -37.70
C ASP A 11 -8.31 -6.15 -37.29
N PRO A 12 -7.67 -7.34 -37.38
CA PRO A 12 -8.30 -8.57 -36.89
C PRO A 12 -8.12 -8.85 -35.39
N MET A 13 -7.31 -8.08 -34.65
CA MET A 13 -6.85 -8.44 -33.29
C MET A 13 -7.35 -7.49 -32.19
N THR A 14 -7.87 -6.31 -32.56
CA THR A 14 -8.27 -5.28 -31.60
C THR A 14 -9.65 -4.72 -31.89
N THR A 15 -10.39 -4.34 -30.86
CA THR A 15 -11.67 -3.65 -31.02
C THR A 15 -11.44 -2.22 -31.51
N PRO A 16 -12.28 -1.64 -32.39
CA PRO A 16 -12.10 -0.29 -32.93
C PRO A 16 -11.86 0.80 -31.87
N ALA A 17 -12.56 0.75 -30.74
CA ALA A 17 -12.38 1.70 -29.63
C ALA A 17 -10.99 1.63 -28.98
N LYS A 18 -10.38 0.44 -28.92
CA LYS A 18 -9.01 0.27 -28.39
C LYS A 18 -7.96 0.69 -29.41
N LEU A 19 -8.24 0.51 -30.70
CA LEU A 19 -7.35 0.95 -31.79
C LEU A 19 -7.14 2.47 -31.73
N GLU A 20 -8.23 3.23 -31.56
CA GLU A 20 -8.17 4.69 -31.43
C GLU A 20 -7.37 5.12 -30.18
N TYR A 21 -7.59 4.47 -29.05
CA TYR A 21 -6.81 4.69 -27.82
C TYR A 21 -5.31 4.40 -28.02
N TYR A 22 -4.95 3.29 -28.65
CA TYR A 22 -3.55 2.96 -28.92
C TYR A 22 -2.91 3.92 -29.92
N ASN A 23 -3.64 4.35 -30.95
CA ASN A 23 -3.17 5.36 -31.88
C ASN A 23 -2.91 6.70 -31.18
N TYR A 24 -3.79 7.11 -30.26
CA TYR A 24 -3.56 8.29 -29.44
C TYR A 24 -2.30 8.13 -28.57
N PHE A 25 -2.18 7.03 -27.82
CA PHE A 25 -1.03 6.74 -26.95
C PHE A 25 0.32 6.67 -27.69
N LEU A 26 0.33 6.21 -28.95
CA LEU A 26 1.55 6.14 -29.74
C LEU A 26 2.00 7.50 -30.29
N ASN A 27 1.09 8.46 -30.38
CA ASN A 27 1.38 9.81 -30.86
C ASN A 27 1.63 10.79 -29.70
N GLU A 28 0.92 10.62 -28.58
CA GLU A 28 1.07 11.42 -27.36
C GLU A 28 1.27 10.52 -26.14
N ALA A 29 2.30 10.82 -25.35
CA ALA A 29 2.55 10.10 -24.11
C ALA A 29 1.44 10.41 -23.09
N LEU A 30 0.82 9.36 -22.54
CA LEU A 30 -0.18 9.52 -21.49
C LEU A 30 0.47 10.04 -20.19
N PRO A 31 -0.23 10.90 -19.43
CA PRO A 31 0.24 11.32 -18.13
C PRO A 31 0.34 10.10 -17.20
N VAL A 32 1.55 9.83 -16.71
CA VAL A 32 1.79 8.76 -15.74
C VAL A 32 1.46 9.30 -14.35
N GLU A 33 0.52 8.65 -13.67
CA GLU A 33 0.11 8.98 -12.30
C GLU A 33 0.57 7.91 -11.31
N SER A 34 0.66 8.28 -10.03
CA SER A 34 1.06 7.37 -8.96
C SER A 34 -0.14 6.58 -8.43
N HIS A 35 0.07 5.30 -8.12
CA HIS A 35 -0.91 4.45 -7.45
C HIS A 35 -0.52 4.12 -6.00
N VAL A 36 0.50 4.78 -5.45
CA VAL A 36 0.97 4.49 -4.08
C VAL A 36 -0.11 4.76 -3.03
N GLY A 37 -0.98 5.75 -3.25
CA GLY A 37 -2.04 6.10 -2.30
C GLY A 37 -3.03 4.96 -2.01
N SER A 38 -3.31 4.09 -2.99
CA SER A 38 -4.21 2.94 -2.81
C SER A 38 -3.50 1.69 -2.28
N SER A 39 -2.19 1.56 -2.50
CA SER A 39 -1.38 0.45 -1.98
C SER A 39 -0.63 0.81 -0.70
N LEU A 40 -1.05 1.87 -0.01
CA LEU A 40 -0.29 2.45 1.10
C LEU A 40 -0.20 1.51 2.30
N HIS A 41 -1.27 0.76 2.60
CA HIS A 41 -1.27 -0.26 3.67
C HIS A 41 -0.15 -1.29 3.48
N ASP A 42 0.02 -1.78 2.25
CA ASP A 42 1.03 -2.79 1.92
C ASP A 42 2.44 -2.21 2.10
N VAL A 43 2.68 -1.01 1.55
CA VAL A 43 3.99 -0.38 1.60
C VAL A 43 4.40 -0.02 3.04
N LEU A 44 3.50 0.61 3.81
CA LEU A 44 3.79 0.96 5.19
C LEU A 44 4.00 -0.29 6.05
N SER A 45 3.17 -1.33 5.90
CA SER A 45 3.35 -2.57 6.67
C SER A 45 4.71 -3.23 6.41
N HIS A 46 5.23 -3.11 5.18
CA HIS A 46 6.53 -3.63 4.80
C HIS A 46 7.67 -2.79 5.41
N GLU A 47 7.59 -1.46 5.31
CA GLU A 47 8.64 -0.56 5.81
C GLU A 47 8.69 -0.49 7.35
N ILE A 48 7.55 -0.65 8.02
CA ILE A 48 7.50 -0.80 9.48
C ILE A 48 8.11 -2.15 9.86
N SER A 49 7.81 -3.23 9.12
CA SER A 49 8.43 -4.55 9.37
C SER A 49 9.94 -4.58 9.10
N SER A 50 10.44 -3.76 8.17
CA SER A 50 11.88 -3.62 7.90
C SER A 50 12.59 -2.76 8.97
N ARG A 51 11.83 -2.18 9.91
CA ARG A 51 12.26 -1.24 10.95
C ARG A 51 12.82 0.08 10.39
N SER A 52 12.43 0.43 9.16
CA SER A 52 12.78 1.71 8.54
C SER A 52 11.88 2.86 8.98
N LEU A 53 10.65 2.55 9.41
CA LEU A 53 9.67 3.53 9.91
C LEU A 53 9.26 3.15 11.33
N ARG A 54 9.32 4.10 12.25
CA ARG A 54 9.04 3.95 13.68
C ARG A 54 8.11 5.01 14.25
N ALA A 55 7.90 6.11 13.54
CA ALA A 55 7.00 7.18 13.98
C ALA A 55 6.15 7.69 12.82
N LYS A 56 5.01 8.30 13.14
CA LYS A 56 4.09 8.90 12.15
C LYS A 56 4.78 9.94 11.28
N GLN A 57 5.65 10.77 11.86
CA GLN A 57 6.39 11.78 11.12
C GLN A 57 7.32 11.17 10.06
N GLU A 58 7.99 10.06 10.38
CA GLU A 58 8.83 9.34 9.42
C GLU A 58 8.01 8.77 8.25
N CYS A 59 6.77 8.34 8.49
CA CYS A 59 5.87 7.90 7.41
C CYS A 59 5.50 9.04 6.46
N ILE A 60 5.25 10.24 6.99
CA ILE A 60 4.98 11.44 6.18
C ILE A 60 6.22 11.80 5.38
N ASP A 61 7.39 11.84 6.02
CA ASP A 61 8.66 12.14 5.37
C ASP A 61 8.96 11.13 4.26
N TRP A 62 8.73 9.84 4.50
CA TRP A 62 8.86 8.79 3.49
C TRP A 62 7.96 9.05 2.27
N LEU A 63 6.69 9.44 2.47
CA LEU A 63 5.79 9.80 1.37
C LEU A 63 6.32 10.97 0.54
N THR A 64 6.98 11.96 1.15
CA THR A 64 7.53 13.11 0.42
C THR A 64 8.63 12.72 -0.57
N PHE A 65 9.33 11.60 -0.35
CA PHE A 65 10.35 11.08 -1.26
C PHE A 65 9.78 10.30 -2.45
N THR A 66 8.49 9.98 -2.44
CA THR A 66 7.88 9.15 -3.49
C THR A 66 7.47 9.96 -4.73
N TYR A 67 7.23 9.26 -5.84
CA TYR A 67 6.65 9.85 -7.05
C TYR A 67 5.26 10.46 -6.81
N PHE A 68 4.51 9.91 -5.85
CA PHE A 68 3.19 10.40 -5.47
C PHE A 68 3.21 11.87 -5.04
N TYR A 69 4.15 12.25 -4.18
CA TYR A 69 4.28 13.64 -3.71
C TYR A 69 4.60 14.64 -4.83
N ARG A 70 5.33 14.21 -5.86
CA ARG A 70 5.58 15.05 -7.05
C ARG A 70 4.32 15.21 -7.91
N ARG A 71 3.49 14.17 -8.01
CA ARG A 71 2.29 14.18 -8.85
C ARG A 71 1.10 14.88 -8.22
N ILE A 72 0.92 14.76 -6.90
CA ILE A 72 -0.18 15.42 -6.19
C ILE A 72 -0.11 16.94 -6.32
N GLN A 73 1.09 17.52 -6.39
CA GLN A 73 1.29 18.95 -6.62
C GLN A 73 0.95 19.40 -8.05
N LEU A 74 1.10 18.51 -9.04
CA LEU A 74 0.86 18.82 -10.45
C LEU A 74 -0.59 18.57 -10.86
N ASN A 75 -1.24 17.57 -10.25
CA ASN A 75 -2.60 17.16 -10.57
C ASN A 75 -3.36 16.71 -9.30
N PRO A 76 -3.66 17.63 -8.37
CA PRO A 76 -4.33 17.30 -7.10
C PRO A 76 -5.74 16.72 -7.29
N SER A 77 -6.45 17.15 -8.34
CA SER A 77 -7.80 16.68 -8.66
C SER A 77 -7.87 15.18 -8.98
N PHE A 78 -6.78 14.56 -9.45
CA PHE A 78 -6.72 13.11 -9.68
C PHE A 78 -6.72 12.30 -8.37
N TYR A 79 -6.22 12.90 -7.29
CA TYR A 79 -6.12 12.27 -5.97
C TYR A 79 -7.23 12.75 -5.01
N ASP A 80 -8.31 13.33 -5.55
CA ASP A 80 -9.45 13.85 -4.78
C ASP A 80 -9.10 14.94 -3.74
N VAL A 81 -7.98 15.64 -3.93
CA VAL A 81 -7.57 16.74 -3.05
C VAL A 81 -8.34 18.01 -3.41
N LYS A 82 -9.09 18.53 -2.44
CA LYS A 82 -9.94 19.74 -2.63
C LYS A 82 -9.17 21.04 -2.50
N ASP A 83 -8.23 21.10 -1.55
CA ASP A 83 -7.39 22.28 -1.33
C ASP A 83 -6.00 22.05 -1.94
N THR A 84 -5.68 22.82 -2.98
CA THR A 84 -4.40 22.75 -3.69
C THR A 84 -3.31 23.60 -3.03
N SER A 85 -3.60 24.25 -1.91
CA SER A 85 -2.60 24.96 -1.13
C SER A 85 -1.57 23.99 -0.55
N HIS A 86 -0.36 24.47 -0.28
CA HIS A 86 0.66 23.63 0.39
C HIS A 86 0.18 23.11 1.75
N LEU A 87 -0.65 23.89 2.45
CA LEU A 87 -1.24 23.48 3.72
C LEU A 87 -2.25 22.36 3.51
N GLY A 88 -3.17 22.50 2.56
CA GLY A 88 -4.19 21.49 2.26
C GLY A 88 -3.60 20.15 1.80
N ILE A 89 -2.50 20.18 1.01
CA ILE A 89 -1.78 18.96 0.65
C ILE A 89 -1.14 18.31 1.89
N SER A 90 -0.55 19.11 2.78
CA SER A 90 0.06 18.59 4.02
C SER A 90 -0.99 17.96 4.94
N GLU A 91 -2.15 18.59 5.09
CA GLU A 91 -3.28 18.06 5.85
C GLU A 91 -3.78 16.75 5.24
N TYR A 92 -3.96 16.70 3.92
CA TYR A 92 -4.37 15.50 3.20
C TYR A 92 -3.39 14.33 3.39
N LEU A 93 -2.07 14.58 3.29
CA LEU A 93 -1.06 13.53 3.52
C LEU A 93 -1.08 13.02 4.96
N SER A 94 -1.28 13.92 5.92
CA SER A 94 -1.36 13.57 7.34
C SER A 94 -2.58 12.70 7.64
N GLU A 95 -3.75 13.09 7.12
CA GLU A 95 -5.00 12.33 7.23
C GLU A 95 -4.88 10.95 6.54
N LEU A 96 -4.25 10.89 5.37
CA LEU A 96 -4.03 9.65 4.64
C LEU A 96 -3.16 8.66 5.45
N ILE A 97 -2.06 9.13 6.02
CA ILE A 97 -1.18 8.30 6.86
C ILE A 97 -1.91 7.85 8.12
N GLU A 98 -2.58 8.76 8.82
CA GLU A 98 -3.29 8.46 10.06
C GLU A 98 -4.39 7.41 9.85
N ASN A 99 -5.21 7.57 8.80
CA ASN A 99 -6.22 6.58 8.45
C ASN A 99 -5.59 5.21 8.14
N THR A 100 -4.47 5.19 7.42
CA THR A 100 -3.78 3.94 7.04
C THR A 100 -3.17 3.23 8.26
N LEU A 101 -2.55 3.98 9.17
CA LEU A 101 -1.99 3.43 10.41
C LEU A 101 -3.09 2.89 11.33
N ASN A 102 -4.20 3.62 11.47
CA ASN A 102 -5.37 3.16 12.21
C ASN A 102 -5.95 1.85 11.62
N ASP A 103 -6.05 1.76 10.30
CA ASP A 103 -6.50 0.55 9.60
C ASP A 103 -5.55 -0.65 9.79
N LEU A 104 -4.25 -0.39 9.85
CA LEU A 104 -3.22 -1.40 10.10
C LEU A 104 -3.26 -1.89 11.56
N ALA A 105 -3.46 -0.98 12.52
CA ALA A 105 -3.61 -1.30 13.93
C ALA A 105 -4.87 -2.16 14.18
N GLN A 106 -6.01 -1.76 13.58
CA GLN A 106 -7.25 -2.54 13.63
C GLN A 106 -7.10 -3.95 13.03
N ALA A 107 -6.26 -4.12 12.01
CA ALA A 107 -5.97 -5.41 11.42
C ALA A 107 -4.94 -6.25 12.20
N GLN A 108 -4.46 -5.76 13.36
CA GLN A 108 -3.44 -6.42 14.19
C GLN A 108 -2.13 -6.66 13.42
N MET A 109 -1.78 -5.72 12.54
CA MET A 109 -0.54 -5.73 11.77
C MET A 109 0.56 -4.92 12.45
N ILE A 110 0.20 -3.81 13.07
CA ILE A 110 1.08 -2.92 13.81
C ILE A 110 0.49 -2.66 15.19
N GLU A 111 1.35 -2.26 16.12
CA GLU A 111 0.98 -1.74 17.43
C GLU A 111 1.43 -0.27 17.50
N LEU A 112 0.54 0.57 18.00
CA LEU A 112 0.78 1.99 18.24
C LEU A 112 0.89 2.11 19.75
N GLU A 113 2.09 2.41 20.23
CA GLU A 113 2.37 2.62 21.64
C GLU A 113 2.34 4.13 21.88
N ASP A 114 1.40 4.57 22.71
CA ASP A 114 1.44 5.89 23.32
C ASP A 114 2.57 5.81 24.35
N GLU A 115 3.78 6.28 24.00
CA GLU A 115 4.83 6.46 25.00
C GLU A 115 4.28 7.42 26.09
N ASP A 116 4.60 7.13 27.35
CA ASP A 116 4.04 7.77 28.55
C ASP A 116 3.94 9.30 28.41
N GLU A 117 3.11 9.97 29.23
CA GLU A 117 2.81 11.43 29.23
C GLU A 117 4.02 12.40 29.16
N GLU A 118 5.26 11.90 29.22
CA GLU A 118 6.53 12.62 29.14
C GLU A 118 7.21 12.61 27.74
N GLU A 119 6.88 11.69 26.83
CA GLU A 119 7.43 11.63 25.45
C GLU A 119 6.34 11.94 24.40
N GLU A 120 6.60 12.89 23.50
CA GLU A 120 5.58 13.46 22.58
C GLU A 120 5.36 12.64 21.30
N GLU A 121 6.10 11.54 21.08
CA GLU A 121 6.11 10.82 19.80
C GLU A 121 5.52 9.40 19.91
N GLU A 122 4.42 9.15 19.20
CA GLU A 122 3.82 7.80 19.06
C GLU A 122 4.81 6.83 18.39
N VAL A 123 5.14 5.74 19.09
CA VAL A 123 6.04 4.69 18.57
C VAL A 123 5.24 3.60 17.87
N ILE A 124 5.69 3.26 16.66
CA ILE A 124 5.07 2.26 15.79
C ILE A 124 5.94 1.01 15.80
N SER A 125 5.38 -0.12 16.23
CA SER A 125 6.06 -1.41 16.27
C SER A 125 5.34 -2.46 15.39
N PRO A 126 6.09 -3.29 14.62
CA PRO A 126 5.47 -4.32 13.78
C PRO A 126 5.05 -5.55 14.61
N LEU A 127 3.85 -6.06 14.35
CA LEU A 127 3.39 -7.33 14.90
C LEU A 127 3.79 -8.51 14.00
N ASN A 128 3.60 -9.74 14.51
CA ASN A 128 3.88 -10.98 13.75
C ASN A 128 3.15 -11.04 12.40
N GLY A 129 1.93 -10.49 12.32
CA GLY A 129 1.16 -10.41 11.09
C GLY A 129 1.89 -9.62 10.00
N ALA A 130 2.41 -8.42 10.33
CA ALA A 130 3.20 -7.61 9.41
C ALA A 130 4.50 -8.29 8.99
N MET A 131 5.20 -8.95 9.93
CA MET A 131 6.45 -9.65 9.60
C MET A 131 6.24 -10.78 8.59
N ILE A 132 5.18 -11.57 8.75
CA ILE A 132 4.83 -12.65 7.81
C ILE A 132 4.43 -12.08 6.45
N ALA A 133 3.62 -11.02 6.45
CA ALA A 133 3.16 -10.36 5.24
C ALA A 133 4.33 -9.77 4.44
N ALA A 134 5.24 -9.08 5.12
CA ALA A 134 6.43 -8.50 4.52
C ALA A 134 7.37 -9.57 3.95
N TYR A 135 7.60 -10.66 4.68
CA TYR A 135 8.49 -11.74 4.25
C TYR A 135 7.94 -12.51 3.02
N HIS A 136 6.63 -12.73 2.96
CA HIS A 136 5.99 -13.47 1.87
C HIS A 136 5.38 -12.59 0.77
N ASN A 137 5.51 -11.27 0.89
CA ASN A 137 4.91 -10.29 -0.01
C ASN A 137 3.40 -10.53 -0.19
N VAL A 138 2.72 -10.77 0.93
CA VAL A 138 1.26 -10.99 0.99
C VAL A 138 0.59 -9.66 1.27
N SER A 139 -0.45 -9.32 0.49
CA SER A 139 -1.20 -8.08 0.70
C SER A 139 -1.89 -8.04 2.06
N TYR A 140 -1.90 -6.85 2.67
CA TYR A 140 -2.67 -6.43 3.83
C TYR A 140 -4.11 -6.91 3.75
N LEU A 141 -4.77 -6.78 2.59
CA LEU A 141 -6.16 -7.21 2.46
C LEU A 141 -6.32 -8.71 2.73
N THR A 142 -5.39 -9.52 2.22
CA THR A 142 -5.38 -10.97 2.49
C THR A 142 -5.14 -11.25 3.96
N MET A 143 -4.19 -10.54 4.60
CA MET A 143 -3.91 -10.71 6.03
C MET A 143 -5.08 -10.28 6.91
N LYS A 144 -5.76 -9.19 6.55
CA LYS A 144 -6.97 -8.71 7.21
C LYS A 144 -8.09 -9.74 7.13
N GLU A 145 -8.36 -10.27 5.94
CA GLU A 145 -9.37 -11.31 5.78
C GLU A 145 -8.98 -12.62 6.48
N PHE A 146 -7.68 -12.97 6.49
CA PHE A 146 -7.18 -14.12 7.24
C PHE A 146 -7.39 -13.97 8.76
N SER A 147 -7.16 -12.76 9.30
CA SER A 147 -7.39 -12.44 10.70
C SER A 147 -8.86 -12.60 11.10
N ARG A 148 -9.80 -12.40 10.16
CA ARG A 148 -11.25 -12.57 10.38
C ARG A 148 -11.70 -14.04 10.38
N LEU A 149 -10.91 -14.98 9.85
CA LEU A 149 -11.27 -16.39 9.83
C LEU A 149 -11.17 -17.01 11.23
N ASP A 150 -12.12 -17.86 11.60
CA ASP A 150 -12.22 -18.49 12.93
C ASP A 150 -10.94 -19.28 13.31
N ASN A 151 -10.62 -19.33 14.61
CA ASN A 151 -9.40 -19.95 15.16
C ASN A 151 -9.18 -21.40 14.70
N LYS A 152 -10.26 -22.15 14.41
CA LYS A 152 -10.18 -23.51 13.87
C LYS A 152 -9.56 -23.56 12.47
N ALA A 153 -9.89 -22.59 11.62
CA ALA A 153 -9.32 -22.50 10.28
C ALA A 153 -7.85 -22.08 10.37
N GLN A 154 -7.53 -21.08 11.19
CA GLN A 154 -6.15 -20.63 11.41
C GLN A 154 -5.24 -21.75 11.97
N ASN A 155 -5.74 -22.53 12.94
CA ASN A 155 -5.02 -23.68 13.52
C ASN A 155 -4.87 -24.87 12.54
N ALA A 156 -5.80 -25.04 11.60
CA ALA A 156 -5.73 -26.09 10.58
C ALA A 156 -4.62 -25.84 9.54
N TRP A 157 -4.34 -24.57 9.23
CA TRP A 157 -3.18 -24.20 8.38
C TRP A 157 -1.86 -24.36 9.14
N TYR A 158 -1.84 -24.02 10.43
CA TYR A 158 -0.69 -24.23 11.32
C TYR A 158 -0.25 -25.70 11.36
N THR A 159 -1.20 -26.61 11.55
CA THR A 159 -0.94 -28.06 11.61
C THR A 159 -0.58 -28.69 10.26
N ARG A 160 -1.05 -28.12 9.13
CA ARG A 160 -0.63 -28.58 7.79
C ARG A 160 0.71 -28.00 7.33
N GLY A 161 1.07 -26.79 7.76
CA GLY A 161 2.36 -26.15 7.46
C GLY A 161 3.56 -26.94 8.00
N ASP A 162 3.40 -27.59 9.15
CA ASP A 162 4.40 -28.50 9.74
C ASP A 162 4.73 -29.70 8.84
N HIS A 163 3.77 -30.18 8.04
CA HIS A 163 4.01 -31.26 7.07
C HIS A 163 4.77 -30.80 5.82
N LEU A 164 4.73 -29.50 5.51
CA LEU A 164 5.43 -28.89 4.37
C LEU A 164 6.75 -28.20 4.80
N GLY A 165 7.13 -28.29 6.08
CA GLY A 165 8.38 -27.72 6.60
C GLY A 165 8.35 -26.20 6.81
N ILE A 166 7.18 -25.55 6.68
CA ILE A 166 7.01 -24.12 6.98
C ILE A 166 6.61 -24.00 8.45
N ARG A 167 7.61 -23.91 9.34
CA ARG A 167 7.40 -23.68 10.78
C ARG A 167 7.28 -22.19 11.06
N ILE A 168 6.07 -21.66 11.03
CA ILE A 168 5.75 -20.38 11.68
C ILE A 168 5.44 -20.73 13.15
N ARG A 169 6.28 -20.32 14.10
CA ARG A 169 5.96 -20.39 15.53
C ARG A 169 5.59 -18.99 16.01
N ILE A 170 4.31 -18.71 16.15
CA ILE A 170 3.83 -17.58 16.94
C ILE A 170 3.48 -18.17 18.31
N ALA A 171 4.20 -17.71 19.34
CA ALA A 171 3.89 -18.03 20.72
C ALA A 171 2.53 -17.42 21.05
N THR A 172 1.51 -18.26 21.23
CA THR A 172 0.27 -17.86 21.91
C THR A 172 0.61 -17.63 23.37
N TYR A 173 0.69 -16.38 23.80
CA TYR A 173 0.70 -16.03 25.22
C TYR A 173 -0.65 -16.45 25.82
N SER A 174 -0.57 -17.24 26.89
CA SER A 174 -1.67 -17.53 27.82
C SER A 174 -1.56 -16.59 29.01
#